data_AF-A0A4C1UHM0-F1
#
_entry.id   AF-A0A4C1UHM0-F1
#
_cell.length_a   1.000
_cell.length_b   1.000
_cell.length_c   1.000
_cell.angle_alpha   90.00
_cell.angle_beta   90.00
_cell.angle_gamma   90.00
#
_symmetry.space_group_name_H-M   'P 1'
#
loop_
_entity.id
_entity.type
_entity.pdbx_description
1 polymer ?
#
loop_
_entity_poly.entity_id
_entity_poly.type
_entity_poly.pdbx_seq_one_letter_code
_entity_poly.pdbx_strand_id
1 'polypeptide(L)'
;MLKPLYDLRNKIADFTQIKNKPLSGLSDPKWICDLACLVNLTGYLNDLKLKFPKQGQLINDLYSHLKSFQNKIRLWEAQMLPGDGYYFTTFSAYENIAYA
;
A
#
# COMPACT_ATOMS: atom_id res chain seq x y z
N MET A 1 -1.40 8.93 -1.46
CA MET A 1 -2.78 9.47 -1.32
C MET A 1 -3.61 8.70 -0.29
N LEU A 2 -3.41 7.39 -0.12
CA LEU A 2 -4.22 6.56 0.79
C LEU A 2 -3.74 6.53 2.25
N LYS A 3 -2.47 6.87 2.50
CA LYS A 3 -1.88 6.86 3.84
C LYS A 3 -2.70 7.64 4.90
N PRO A 4 -3.17 8.88 4.63
CA PRO A 4 -4.00 9.60 5.61
C PRO A 4 -5.31 8.89 5.95
N LEU A 5 -5.98 8.30 4.94
CA LEU A 5 -7.21 7.53 5.15
C LEU A 5 -6.95 6.33 6.07
N TYR A 6 -5.86 5.59 5.81
CA TYR A 6 -5.47 4.44 6.61
C TYR A 6 -5.09 4.83 8.04
N ASP A 7 -4.29 5.89 8.21
CA ASP A 7 -3.82 6.36 9.52
C ASP A 7 -4.99 6.89 10.38
N LEU A 8 -6.05 7.46 9.77
CA LEU A 8 -7.25 7.94 10.46
C LEU A 8 -8.41 6.94 10.52
N ARG A 9 -8.27 5.72 10.00
CA ARG A 9 -9.37 4.76 9.78
C ARG A 9 -10.27 4.55 11.00
N ASN A 10 -9.70 4.43 12.21
CA ASN A 10 -10.49 4.25 13.44
C ASN A 10 -11.31 5.50 13.77
N LYS A 11 -10.72 6.70 13.67
CA LYS A 11 -11.44 7.97 13.90
C LYS A 11 -12.55 8.18 12.87
N ILE A 12 -12.32 7.75 11.63
CA ILE A 12 -13.33 7.80 10.57
C ILE A 12 -14.47 6.83 10.90
N ALA A 13 -14.16 5.62 11.34
CA ALA A 13 -15.17 4.65 11.79
C ALA A 13 -16.03 5.24 12.91
N ASP A 14 -15.41 5.78 13.97
CA ASP A 14 -16.10 6.42 15.10
C ASP A 14 -17.02 7.56 14.62
N PHE A 15 -16.48 8.46 13.79
CA PHE A 15 -17.24 9.58 13.24
C PHE A 15 -18.46 9.11 12.45
N THR A 16 -18.30 8.08 11.63
CA THR A 16 -19.36 7.55 10.77
C THR A 16 -20.45 6.83 11.56
N GLN A 17 -20.07 6.19 12.68
CA GLN A 17 -21.01 5.63 13.64
C GLN A 17 -21.83 6.73 14.34
N ILE A 18 -21.18 7.80 14.82
CA ILE A 18 -21.87 8.97 15.42
C ILE A 18 -22.87 9.59 14.45
N LYS A 19 -22.56 9.58 13.15
CA LYS A 19 -23.44 10.09 12.09
C LYS A 19 -24.53 9.10 11.65
N ASN A 20 -24.66 7.95 12.31
CA ASN A 20 -25.57 6.86 11.94
C ASN A 20 -25.40 6.41 10.47
N LYS A 21 -24.15 6.42 9.97
CA LYS A 21 -23.78 6.01 8.61
C LYS A 21 -22.51 5.15 8.64
N PRO A 22 -22.53 3.98 9.29
CA PRO A 22 -21.32 3.17 9.46
C PRO A 22 -20.72 2.75 8.12
N LEU A 23 -19.40 2.82 8.02
CA LEU A 23 -18.62 2.31 6.89
C LEU A 23 -18.22 0.86 7.17
N SER A 24 -18.98 -0.09 6.65
CA SER A 24 -18.79 -1.53 6.88
C SER A 24 -17.37 -2.03 6.56
N GLY A 25 -16.71 -1.46 5.55
CA GLY A 25 -15.33 -1.80 5.21
C GLY A 25 -14.33 -1.53 6.33
N LEU A 26 -14.57 -0.54 7.20
CA LEU A 26 -13.69 -0.22 8.33
C LEU A 26 -13.84 -1.18 9.51
N SER A 27 -14.81 -2.11 9.45
CA SER A 27 -14.99 -3.19 10.41
C SER A 27 -14.60 -4.56 9.85
N ASP A 28 -14.33 -4.65 8.55
CA ASP A 28 -13.92 -5.88 7.87
C ASP A 28 -12.38 -5.99 7.86
N PRO A 29 -11.79 -6.96 8.57
CA PRO A 29 -10.34 -7.17 8.60
C PRO A 29 -9.74 -7.36 7.21
N LYS A 30 -10.45 -8.03 6.28
CA LYS A 30 -9.97 -8.26 4.92
C LYS A 30 -9.92 -6.95 4.13
N TRP A 31 -10.96 -6.13 4.24
CA TRP A 31 -10.98 -4.81 3.60
C TRP A 31 -9.87 -3.90 4.14
N ILE A 32 -9.61 -3.91 5.45
CA ILE A 32 -8.51 -3.15 6.06
C ILE A 32 -7.15 -3.64 5.55
N CYS A 33 -7.00 -4.96 5.38
CA CYS A 33 -5.80 -5.58 4.82
C CYS A 33 -5.58 -5.18 3.35
N ASP A 34 -6.63 -5.21 2.53
CA ASP A 34 -6.58 -4.74 1.14
C ASP A 34 -6.21 -3.25 1.05
N LEU A 35 -6.78 -2.41 1.93
CA LEU A 35 -6.42 -0.99 2.03
C LEU A 35 -4.95 -0.82 2.42
N ALA A 36 -4.45 -1.60 3.38
CA ALA A 36 -3.05 -1.57 3.81
C ALA A 36 -2.10 -1.91 2.66
N CYS A 37 -2.43 -2.95 1.87
CA CYS A 37 -1.69 -3.30 0.65
C CYS A 37 -1.65 -2.14 -0.35
N LEU A 38 -2.80 -1.51 -0.63
CA LEU A 38 -2.88 -0.34 -1.51
C LEU A 38 -2.07 0.87 -0.99
N VAL A 39 -2.02 1.08 0.33
CA VAL A 39 -1.18 2.12 0.94
C VAL A 39 0.29 1.85 0.67
N ASN A 40 0.76 0.61 0.84
CA ASN A 40 2.14 0.23 0.53
C ASN A 40 2.44 0.42 -0.97
N LEU A 41 1.60 -0.09 -1.88
CA LEU A 41 1.77 0.06 -3.34
C LEU A 41 1.84 1.52 -3.78
N THR A 42 0.89 2.34 -3.30
CA THR A 42 0.86 3.78 -3.65
C THR A 42 2.03 4.54 -3.03
N GLY A 43 2.58 4.08 -1.89
CA GLY A 43 3.83 4.57 -1.32
C GLY A 43 5.01 4.31 -2.25
N TYR A 44 5.18 3.06 -2.71
CA TYR A 44 6.27 2.71 -3.62
C TYR A 44 6.17 3.40 -4.98
N LEU A 45 4.97 3.62 -5.50
CA LEU A 45 4.76 4.39 -6.73
C LEU A 45 5.14 5.87 -6.55
N ASN A 46 4.88 6.43 -5.37
CA ASN A 46 5.35 7.78 -5.03
C ASN A 46 6.88 7.84 -4.96
N ASP A 47 7.52 6.87 -4.31
CA ASP A 47 8.98 6.78 -4.25
C ASP A 47 9.58 6.62 -5.64
N LEU A 48 8.95 5.82 -6.50
CA LEU A 48 9.31 5.70 -7.90
C LEU A 48 9.21 7.06 -8.58
N LYS A 49 8.06 7.74 -8.49
CA LYS A 49 7.84 9.06 -9.10
C LYS A 49 8.90 10.09 -8.67
N LEU A 50 9.35 10.06 -7.42
CA LEU A 50 10.41 10.95 -6.93
C LEU A 50 11.77 10.71 -7.61
N LYS A 51 12.01 9.51 -8.15
CA LYS A 51 13.22 9.17 -8.92
C LYS A 51 13.16 9.62 -10.38
N PHE A 52 12.05 10.19 -10.83
CA PHE A 52 11.90 10.82 -12.14
C PHE A 52 11.94 12.34 -11.93
N PRO A 53 13.13 12.96 -11.84
CA PRO A 53 13.23 14.41 -11.90
C PRO A 53 12.57 14.94 -13.16
N LYS A 54 11.99 16.13 -13.06
CA LYS A 54 11.24 16.75 -14.16
C LYS A 54 12.14 17.22 -15.31
N GLN A 55 13.47 17.37 -15.08
CA GLN A 55 14.49 17.79 -16.05
C GLN A 55 15.87 17.20 -15.68
N GLY A 56 16.69 16.90 -16.69
CA GLY A 56 18.14 16.63 -16.53
C GLY A 56 18.58 15.17 -16.37
N GLN A 57 17.67 14.18 -16.43
CA GLN A 57 18.03 12.75 -16.36
C GLN A 57 18.31 12.17 -17.75
N LEU A 58 19.30 11.29 -17.85
CA LEU A 58 19.55 10.51 -19.06
C LEU A 58 18.47 9.42 -19.21
N ILE A 59 18.12 9.08 -20.45
CA ILE A 59 17.15 8.00 -20.75
C ILE A 59 17.57 6.68 -20.10
N ASN A 60 18.88 6.41 -20.01
CA ASN A 60 19.40 5.20 -19.35
C ASN A 60 19.09 5.14 -17.86
N ASP A 61 19.14 6.28 -17.15
CA ASP A 61 18.80 6.34 -15.72
C ASP A 61 17.31 6.06 -15.51
N LEU A 62 16.48 6.65 -16.36
CA LEU A 62 15.04 6.44 -16.40
C LEU A 62 14.70 4.95 -16.59
N TYR A 63 15.34 4.33 -17.58
CA TYR A 63 15.16 2.92 -17.89
C TYR A 63 15.63 2.03 -16.72
N SER A 64 16.76 2.34 -16.10
CA SER A 64 17.27 1.63 -14.93
C SER A 64 16.30 1.69 -13.74
N HIS A 65 15.72 2.87 -13.46
CA HIS A 65 14.70 3.03 -12.42
C HIS A 65 13.43 2.21 -12.70
N LEU A 66 12.92 2.25 -13.94
CA LEU A 66 11.77 1.43 -14.35
C LEU A 66 12.08 -0.07 -14.22
N LYS A 67 13.26 -0.49 -14.69
CA LYS A 67 13.65 -1.91 -14.67
C LYS A 67 13.82 -2.42 -13.24
N SER A 68 14.45 -1.63 -12.38
CA SER A 68 14.57 -1.94 -10.95
C SER A 68 13.21 -2.05 -10.29
N PHE A 69 12.28 -1.13 -10.59
CA PHE A 69 10.92 -1.18 -10.05
C PHE A 69 10.13 -2.40 -10.53
N GLN A 70 10.21 -2.74 -11.81
CA GLN A 70 9.61 -3.98 -12.34
C GLN A 70 10.14 -5.22 -11.64
N ASN A 71 11.45 -5.29 -11.38
CA ASN A 71 12.04 -6.41 -10.65
C ASN A 71 11.56 -6.47 -9.19
N LYS A 72 11.32 -5.31 -8.54
CA LYS A 72 10.72 -5.26 -7.20
C LYS A 72 9.29 -5.78 -7.20
N ILE A 73 8.47 -5.42 -8.18
CA ILE A 73 7.09 -5.97 -8.30
C ILE A 73 7.14 -7.49 -8.41
N ARG A 74 7.99 -8.03 -9.29
CA ARG A 74 8.14 -9.48 -9.45
C ARG A 74 8.59 -10.18 -8.17
N LEU A 75 9.50 -9.55 -7.42
CA LEU A 75 9.95 -10.06 -6.12
C LEU A 75 8.79 -10.09 -5.12
N TRP A 76 8.02 -8.99 -5.04
CA TRP A 76 6.85 -8.92 -4.16
C TRP A 76 5.78 -9.95 -4.53
N GLU A 77 5.47 -10.12 -5.81
CA GLU A 77 4.55 -11.18 -6.28
C GLU A 77 5.04 -12.56 -5.84
N ALA A 78 6.34 -12.84 -5.98
CA ALA A 78 6.92 -14.12 -5.59
C ALA A 78 6.89 -14.37 -4.07
N GLN A 79 7.00 -13.32 -3.25
CA GLN A 79 6.97 -13.40 -1.78
C GLN A 79 5.56 -13.40 -1.20
N MET A 80 4.60 -12.74 -1.85
CA MET A 80 3.20 -12.75 -1.40
C MET A 80 2.53 -14.11 -1.66
N LEU A 81 2.98 -14.89 -2.65
CA LEU A 81 2.47 -16.25 -2.91
C LEU A 81 2.59 -17.22 -1.70
N PRO A 82 3.73 -17.28 -0.99
CA PRO A 82 3.86 -18.04 0.26
C PRO A 82 3.35 -17.30 1.50
N GLY A 83 2.76 -16.10 1.39
CA GLY A 83 2.31 -15.29 2.53
C GLY A 83 3.43 -14.53 3.25
N ASP A 84 4.52 -14.20 2.56
CA ASP A 84 5.60 -13.36 3.10
C ASP A 84 5.37 -11.89 2.73
N GLY A 85 4.62 -11.19 3.58
CA GLY A 85 4.34 -9.76 3.47
C GLY A 85 5.47 -8.82 3.94
N TYR A 86 6.71 -9.29 4.16
CA TYR A 86 7.78 -8.54 4.84
C TYR A 86 7.97 -7.10 4.33
N TYR A 87 7.99 -6.90 3.01
CA TYR A 87 8.18 -5.56 2.46
C TYR A 87 6.96 -4.66 2.64
N PHE A 88 5.75 -5.22 2.70
CA PHE A 88 4.50 -4.49 2.89
C PHE A 88 4.21 -4.30 4.38
N THR A 89 4.99 -3.46 5.04
CA THR A 89 4.92 -3.27 6.51
C THR A 89 3.54 -2.87 7.06
N THR A 90 2.71 -2.21 6.25
CA THR A 90 1.34 -1.83 6.65
C THR A 90 0.41 -3.03 6.54
N PHE A 91 0.56 -3.82 5.47
CA PHE A 91 -0.18 -5.05 5.20
C PHE A 91 0.16 -6.16 6.20
N SER A 92 1.45 -6.39 6.48
CA SER A 92 1.90 -7.46 7.38
C SER A 92 1.40 -7.29 8.82
N ALA A 93 1.09 -6.06 9.23
CA ALA A 93 0.45 -5.78 10.52
C ALA A 93 -0.99 -6.32 10.63
N TYR A 94 -1.67 -6.59 9.50
CA TYR A 94 -3.06 -7.05 9.43
C TYR A 94 -3.22 -8.41 8.75
N GLU A 95 -2.20 -8.92 8.06
CA GLU A 95 -2.21 -10.18 7.33
C GLU A 95 -2.68 -11.36 8.22
N ASN A 96 -2.12 -11.48 9.43
CA ASN A 96 -2.48 -12.53 10.39
C ASN A 96 -3.91 -12.40 10.96
N ILE A 97 -4.55 -11.24 10.84
CA ILE A 97 -5.92 -11.00 11.34
C ILE A 97 -6.94 -11.22 10.23
N ALA A 98 -6.57 -10.94 8.98
CA ALA A 98 -7.46 -11.00 7.82
C ALA A 98 -7.62 -12.42 7.25
N TYR A 99 -6.62 -13.28 7.43
CA TYR A 99 -6.56 -14.61 6.81
C TYR A 99 -6.37 -15.77 7.82
N ALA A 100 -6.62 -15.53 9.11
CA ALA A 100 -6.74 -16.58 10.14
C ALA A 100 -8.09 -17.30 10.01
#